data_AF-A0A820F3Y0-F1
#
_entry.id   AF-A0A820F3Y0-F1
#
_cell.length_a   1.000
_cell.length_b   1.000
_cell.length_c   1.000
_cell.angle_alpha   90.00
_cell.angle_beta   90.00
_cell.angle_gamma   90.00
#
_symmetry.space_group_name_H-M   'P 1'
#
loop_
_entity.id
_entity.type
_entity.pdbx_description
1 polymer ?
#
loop_
_entity_poly.entity_id
_entity_poly.type
_entity_poly.pdbx_seq_one_letter_code
_entity_poly.pdbx_strand_id
1 'polypeptide(L)'
;SGHICSEDDDVNHQSYRPDLSTCQGNIVYGEVGAFQRDILEEEFNNKKIFGQRYSNRKKCLIVDEADNMCLDKARHVLYLAHEIQNLKWLETLYIYIWTAVIRKEINNEDEISEDVKDITQFIKNNIDNKNIFIPDYMKEFVDYKIERWVNNAFQARIMREDDHFVLDISKTDEQKNKKQKTIIVLDKDTGVEQYSTRWSQGLAQFLELKYRRKLSVESLKAVFISNKAFFQRYQHCLYGLTGTIGSENSQSFLSDLYRVRFAHLPTSKEKCFHQISNHISIEYGDWLDLIAKESIKQAKTRPVLIICENVETTENIWNELIRNSVPPHTIEKYRRDGDNVEDRFAKKPATKGDIIIATNKGGRGTDIHVDEKVNSHGGMHVILTYLPENVRIEEQSFGRTARNGAQGTGQYILLVEKSTYELNQLPHSQRKMKLETLSDVIIEREKISRDNKEAARLSELKQKNILHLEVEEELLTKFKDFKRKVSKNIVKLL
;
A
#
# COMPACT_ATOMS: atom_id res chain seq x y z
N SER A 1 12.42 -3.63 8.87
CA SER A 1 11.69 -4.33 9.94
C SER A 1 12.45 -5.58 10.36
N GLY A 2 12.25 -6.03 11.61
CA GLY A 2 12.83 -7.25 12.19
C GLY A 2 11.74 -8.15 12.78
N HIS A 3 12.15 -9.14 13.56
CA HIS A 3 11.23 -10.12 14.18
C HIS A 3 11.07 -9.92 15.68
N ILE A 4 9.97 -10.46 16.23
CA ILE A 4 9.67 -10.52 17.67
C ILE A 4 9.54 -12.00 18.07
N CYS A 5 10.26 -12.43 19.11
CA CYS A 5 10.31 -13.80 19.60
C CYS A 5 9.45 -13.94 20.88
N SER A 6 8.68 -15.02 21.00
CA SER A 6 7.71 -15.22 22.11
C SER A 6 8.29 -15.41 23.51
N GLU A 7 9.56 -15.81 23.65
CA GLU A 7 10.24 -16.08 24.94
C GLU A 7 11.09 -14.88 25.43
N ASP A 8 11.02 -13.73 24.75
CA ASP A 8 11.70 -12.51 25.17
C ASP A 8 10.84 -11.80 26.26
N ASP A 9 10.99 -12.24 27.52
CA ASP A 9 10.30 -11.73 28.72
C ASP A 9 10.84 -10.37 29.25
N ASP A 10 11.50 -9.57 28.41
CA ASP A 10 11.88 -8.22 28.79
C ASP A 10 10.77 -7.23 28.40
N VAL A 11 10.28 -6.52 29.42
CA VAL A 11 9.16 -5.55 29.46
C VAL A 11 9.29 -4.36 28.47
N ASN A 12 10.29 -4.37 27.60
CA ASN A 12 10.45 -3.46 26.48
C ASN A 12 10.32 -4.23 25.16
N HIS A 13 9.12 -4.24 24.57
CA HIS A 13 8.75 -4.76 23.24
C HIS A 13 9.55 -4.18 22.03
N GLN A 14 10.82 -3.80 22.18
CA GLN A 14 11.54 -2.95 21.22
C GLN A 14 12.80 -3.52 20.59
N SER A 15 13.33 -4.67 21.02
CA SER A 15 14.50 -5.25 20.33
C SER A 15 14.07 -6.08 19.12
N TYR A 16 13.70 -5.41 18.03
CA TYR A 16 13.58 -6.01 16.71
C TYR A 16 14.84 -6.82 16.39
N ARG A 17 14.71 -8.15 16.27
CA ARG A 17 15.87 -8.98 15.94
C ARG A 17 16.10 -8.99 14.43
N PRO A 18 17.32 -8.67 13.96
CA PRO A 18 17.68 -8.81 12.55
C PRO A 18 18.00 -10.26 12.15
N ASP A 19 18.21 -11.16 13.12
CA ASP A 19 18.60 -12.56 12.89
C ASP A 19 17.79 -13.53 13.78
N LEU A 20 17.13 -14.49 13.15
CA LEU A 20 16.31 -15.52 13.79
C LEU A 20 17.12 -16.66 14.41
N SER A 21 18.42 -16.74 14.13
CA SER A 21 19.31 -17.81 14.60
C SER A 21 19.43 -17.85 16.12
N THR A 22 19.14 -16.71 16.76
CA THR A 22 19.19 -16.49 18.21
C THR A 22 17.83 -16.54 18.90
N CYS A 23 16.72 -16.66 18.15
CA CYS A 23 15.37 -16.74 18.75
C CYS A 23 15.18 -18.12 19.39
N GLN A 24 14.89 -18.12 20.69
CA GLN A 24 14.71 -19.35 21.48
C GLN A 24 13.25 -19.82 21.51
N GLY A 25 12.31 -18.88 21.31
CA GLY A 25 10.87 -19.09 21.34
C GLY A 25 10.32 -19.99 20.23
N ASN A 26 9.19 -20.63 20.53
CA ASN A 26 8.48 -21.51 19.58
C ASN A 26 7.62 -20.76 18.57
N ILE A 27 7.26 -19.50 18.86
CA ILE A 27 6.46 -18.62 18.01
C ILE A 27 7.28 -17.37 17.67
N VAL A 28 7.24 -16.97 16.41
CA VAL A 28 7.91 -15.79 15.86
C VAL A 28 6.88 -14.92 15.15
N TYR A 29 6.84 -13.65 15.51
CA TYR A 29 6.01 -12.63 14.88
C TYR A 29 6.88 -11.73 14.00
N GLY A 30 6.33 -11.29 12.88
CA GLY A 30 7.02 -10.40 11.95
C GLY A 30 6.20 -10.08 10.73
N GLU A 31 6.65 -9.09 9.96
CA GLU A 31 6.07 -8.78 8.66
C GLU A 31 6.46 -9.83 7.63
N VAL A 32 5.57 -10.11 6.68
CA VAL A 32 5.82 -11.04 5.56
C VAL A 32 7.14 -10.71 4.83
N GLY A 33 7.39 -9.42 4.58
CA GLY A 33 8.62 -8.97 3.91
C GLY A 33 9.90 -9.30 4.68
N ALA A 34 9.88 -9.29 6.01
CA ALA A 34 11.04 -9.67 6.82
C ALA A 34 11.35 -11.16 6.69
N PHE A 35 10.33 -12.03 6.76
CA PHE A 35 10.50 -13.47 6.55
C PHE A 35 10.98 -13.79 5.12
N GLN A 36 10.41 -13.12 4.12
CA GLN A 36 10.82 -13.28 2.72
C GLN A 36 12.28 -12.87 2.51
N ARG A 37 12.71 -11.71 3.04
CA ARG A 37 14.10 -11.25 2.97
C ARG A 37 15.05 -12.26 3.56
N ASP A 38 14.74 -12.77 4.75
CA ASP A 38 15.63 -13.68 5.47
C ASP A 38 15.76 -15.03 4.75
N ILE A 39 14.68 -15.53 4.14
CA ILE A 39 14.71 -16.68 3.23
C ILE A 39 15.66 -16.45 2.06
N LEU A 40 15.57 -15.29 1.41
CA LEU A 40 16.43 -14.97 0.27
C LEU A 40 17.89 -14.81 0.68
N GLU A 41 18.15 -14.17 1.81
CA GLU A 41 19.50 -13.98 2.34
C GLU A 41 20.18 -15.31 2.70
N GLU A 42 19.44 -16.26 3.29
CA GLU A 42 19.97 -17.60 3.57
C GLU A 42 20.21 -18.40 2.30
N GLU A 43 19.26 -18.41 1.35
CA GLU A 43 19.37 -19.18 0.12
C GLU A 43 20.45 -18.67 -0.84
N PHE A 44 20.70 -17.35 -0.89
CA PHE A 44 21.54 -16.75 -1.94
C PHE A 44 22.84 -16.15 -1.44
N ASN A 45 22.86 -15.62 -0.21
CA ASN A 45 24.07 -15.05 0.39
C ASN A 45 24.74 -16.01 1.40
N ASN A 46 24.22 -17.25 1.54
CA ASN A 46 24.71 -18.26 2.47
C ASN A 46 24.82 -17.77 3.93
N LYS A 47 23.99 -16.79 4.32
CA LYS A 47 23.89 -16.37 5.72
C LYS A 47 23.11 -17.42 6.50
N LYS A 48 23.58 -17.79 7.69
CA LYS A 48 22.88 -18.76 8.56
C LYS A 48 21.87 -18.04 9.44
N ILE A 49 20.79 -17.52 8.85
CA ILE A 49 19.81 -16.68 9.56
C ILE A 49 18.83 -17.52 10.36
N PHE A 50 18.44 -18.69 9.88
CA PHE A 50 17.46 -19.50 10.57
C PHE A 50 18.09 -20.41 11.64
N GLY A 51 19.41 -20.62 11.58
CA GLY A 51 20.11 -21.53 12.50
C GLY A 51 19.64 -22.99 12.36
N GLN A 52 20.31 -23.92 13.06
CA GLN A 52 20.00 -25.36 12.91
C GLN A 52 18.63 -25.76 13.46
N ARG A 53 18.14 -25.08 14.51
CA ARG A 53 16.89 -25.42 15.19
C ARG A 53 15.66 -25.12 14.33
N TYR A 54 15.71 -24.03 13.55
CA TYR A 54 14.61 -23.63 12.65
C TYR A 54 14.59 -24.45 11.36
N SER A 55 15.77 -24.81 10.82
CA SER A 55 15.86 -25.53 9.55
C SER A 55 15.39 -26.98 9.62
N ASN A 56 15.41 -27.61 10.79
CA ASN A 56 15.06 -29.04 10.97
C ASN A 56 13.61 -29.29 11.46
N ARG A 57 12.78 -28.26 11.65
CA ARG A 57 11.40 -28.41 12.15
C ARG A 57 10.37 -28.22 11.03
N LYS A 58 9.23 -28.91 11.14
CA LYS A 58 8.05 -28.58 10.33
C LYS A 58 7.61 -27.17 10.68
N LYS A 59 7.45 -26.32 9.67
CA LYS A 59 7.12 -24.90 9.83
C LYS A 59 5.62 -24.71 9.62
N CYS A 60 5.02 -23.89 10.45
CA CYS A 60 3.62 -23.47 10.35
C CYS A 60 3.60 -21.96 10.16
N LEU A 61 2.75 -21.48 9.26
CA LEU A 61 2.52 -20.05 9.04
C LEU A 61 1.07 -19.72 9.34
N ILE A 62 0.87 -18.73 10.21
CA ILE A 62 -0.43 -18.13 10.49
C ILE A 62 -0.35 -16.70 9.98
N VAL A 63 -1.18 -16.37 8.99
CA VAL A 63 -1.23 -15.05 8.36
C VAL A 63 -2.38 -14.26 8.96
N ASP A 64 -2.06 -13.17 9.65
CA ASP A 64 -3.07 -12.18 10.05
C ASP A 64 -3.41 -11.25 8.88
N GLU A 65 -4.63 -10.74 8.85
CA GLU A 65 -5.22 -10.03 7.69
C GLU A 65 -4.94 -10.75 6.35
N ALA A 66 -5.25 -12.05 6.31
CA ALA A 66 -4.90 -12.92 5.20
C ALA A 66 -5.46 -12.43 3.85
N ASP A 67 -6.59 -11.74 3.83
CA ASP A 67 -7.16 -11.16 2.62
C ASP A 67 -6.26 -10.04 2.05
N ASN A 68 -5.75 -9.13 2.89
CA ASN A 68 -4.82 -8.09 2.47
C ASN A 68 -3.52 -8.69 1.90
N MET A 69 -2.94 -9.66 2.60
CA MET A 69 -1.66 -10.26 2.20
C MET A 69 -1.76 -11.18 0.98
N CYS A 70 -2.86 -11.93 0.87
CA CYS A 70 -3.01 -13.00 -0.12
C CYS A 70 -3.89 -12.61 -1.33
N LEU A 71 -4.73 -11.57 -1.24
CA LEU A 71 -5.49 -11.00 -2.37
C LEU A 71 -4.89 -9.67 -2.85
N ASP A 72 -4.86 -8.65 -1.99
CA ASP A 72 -4.47 -7.29 -2.40
C ASP A 72 -2.98 -7.27 -2.77
N LYS A 73 -2.16 -7.89 -1.93
CA LYS A 73 -0.71 -8.05 -2.13
C LYS A 73 -0.35 -9.37 -2.81
N ALA A 74 -1.28 -10.08 -3.46
CA ALA A 74 -1.00 -11.37 -4.12
C ALA A 74 0.13 -11.29 -5.15
N ARG A 75 0.18 -10.18 -5.91
CA ARG A 75 1.21 -9.91 -6.93
C ARG A 75 2.51 -9.35 -6.38
N HIS A 76 2.58 -9.10 -5.07
CA HIS A 76 3.73 -8.46 -4.48
C HIS A 76 4.94 -9.41 -4.55
N VAL A 77 6.07 -8.84 -4.95
CA VAL A 77 7.34 -9.55 -5.07
C VAL A 77 8.39 -8.79 -4.29
N LEU A 78 9.00 -9.49 -3.34
CA LEU A 78 10.15 -8.97 -2.63
C LEU A 78 11.40 -9.32 -3.42
N TYR A 79 12.18 -8.29 -3.76
CA TYR A 79 13.47 -8.43 -4.43
C TYR A 79 14.59 -8.21 -3.43
N LEU A 80 15.59 -9.08 -3.46
CA LEU A 80 16.85 -8.84 -2.77
C LEU A 80 17.77 -8.05 -3.72
N ALA A 81 18.02 -6.80 -3.36
CA ALA A 81 18.92 -5.92 -4.08
C ALA A 81 20.38 -6.35 -3.86
N HIS A 82 21.17 -6.38 -4.93
CA HIS A 82 22.61 -6.61 -4.85
C HIS A 82 23.36 -5.41 -5.44
N GLU A 83 24.31 -4.87 -4.69
CA GLU A 83 25.21 -3.84 -5.18
C GLU A 83 26.28 -4.47 -6.07
N ILE A 84 26.36 -4.01 -7.31
CA ILE A 84 27.39 -4.43 -8.26
C ILE A 84 28.35 -3.26 -8.42
N GLN A 85 29.63 -3.47 -8.08
CA GLN A 85 30.62 -2.40 -8.10
C GLN A 85 30.75 -1.71 -9.46
N ASN A 86 30.57 -2.46 -10.56
CA ASN A 86 30.63 -1.94 -11.92
C ASN A 86 29.49 -0.96 -12.25
N LEU A 87 28.40 -0.92 -11.49
CA LEU A 87 27.31 0.04 -11.74
C LEU A 87 27.64 1.46 -11.28
N LYS A 88 28.77 1.67 -10.59
CA LYS A 88 29.29 3.02 -10.28
C LYS A 88 29.53 3.86 -11.52
N TRP A 89 29.88 3.22 -12.64
CA TRP A 89 30.10 3.91 -13.91
C TRP A 89 28.83 4.60 -14.46
N LEU A 90 27.64 4.27 -13.95
CA LEU A 90 26.37 4.87 -14.37
C LEU A 90 26.09 6.23 -13.73
N GLU A 91 26.86 6.66 -12.72
CA GLU A 91 26.65 7.94 -12.04
C GLU A 91 26.62 9.12 -13.01
N THR A 92 27.63 9.23 -13.89
CA THR A 92 27.69 10.28 -14.90
C THR A 92 26.50 10.19 -15.88
N LEU A 93 26.11 8.98 -16.28
CA LEU A 93 24.99 8.78 -17.20
C LEU A 93 23.66 9.28 -16.59
N TYR A 94 23.39 8.98 -15.32
CA TYR A 94 22.17 9.46 -14.65
C TYR A 94 22.13 10.98 -14.55
N ILE A 95 23.26 11.62 -14.27
CA ILE A 95 23.35 13.08 -14.24
C ILE A 95 23.03 13.66 -15.62
N TYR A 96 23.58 13.08 -16.69
CA TYR A 96 23.29 13.51 -18.07
C TYR A 96 21.81 13.36 -18.42
N ILE A 97 21.21 12.20 -18.13
CA ILE A 97 19.77 11.96 -18.35
C ILE A 97 18.94 12.99 -17.59
N TRP A 98 19.23 13.19 -16.30
CA TRP A 98 18.48 14.11 -15.44
C TRP A 98 18.56 15.55 -15.94
N THR A 99 19.74 16.01 -16.36
CA THR A 99 19.92 17.36 -16.92
C THR A 99 19.20 17.56 -18.25
N ALA A 100 19.09 16.53 -19.09
CA ALA A 100 18.31 16.59 -20.32
C ALA A 100 16.80 16.69 -20.02
N VAL A 101 16.31 15.89 -19.08
CA VAL A 101 14.89 15.83 -18.69
C VAL A 101 14.41 17.12 -18.01
N ILE A 102 15.21 17.75 -17.14
CA ILE A 102 14.80 19.01 -16.49
C ILE A 102 14.66 20.16 -17.50
N ARG A 103 15.44 20.15 -18.59
CA ARG A 103 15.44 21.22 -19.59
C ARG A 103 14.19 21.22 -20.49
N LYS A 104 13.41 20.13 -20.50
CA LYS A 104 12.15 20.05 -21.24
C LYS A 104 11.03 20.74 -20.45
N GLU A 105 10.18 21.50 -21.15
CA GLU A 105 8.91 21.95 -20.60
C GLU A 105 7.93 20.78 -20.65
N ILE A 106 7.25 20.48 -19.54
CA ILE A 106 6.22 19.43 -19.50
C ILE A 106 4.88 20.13 -19.50
N ASN A 107 4.21 20.16 -20.65
CA ASN A 107 2.92 20.82 -20.80
C ASN A 107 1.75 19.82 -20.72
N ASN A 108 1.92 18.59 -21.21
CA ASN A 108 0.93 17.51 -21.14
C ASN A 108 1.57 16.12 -20.97
N GLU A 109 0.80 15.14 -20.47
CA GLU A 109 1.27 13.74 -20.29
C GLU A 109 1.55 13.01 -21.62
N ASP A 110 0.80 13.32 -22.69
CA ASP A 110 0.98 12.69 -24.00
C ASP A 110 2.32 13.05 -24.68
N GLU A 111 2.87 14.25 -24.39
CA GLU A 111 4.16 14.72 -24.92
C GLU A 111 5.35 13.97 -24.31
N ILE A 112 5.19 13.35 -23.14
CA ILE A 112 6.28 12.65 -22.43
C ILE A 112 6.81 11.49 -23.27
N SER A 113 5.96 10.78 -24.02
CA SER A 113 6.40 9.60 -24.78
C SER A 113 7.33 9.95 -25.96
N GLU A 114 7.10 11.10 -26.60
CA GLU A 114 7.95 11.59 -27.69
C GLU A 114 9.27 12.12 -27.12
N ASP A 115 9.19 12.93 -26.05
CA ASP A 115 10.36 13.44 -25.35
C ASP A 115 11.28 12.33 -24.81
N VAL A 116 10.71 11.21 -24.35
CA VAL A 116 11.48 10.04 -23.92
C VAL A 116 12.32 9.48 -25.06
N LYS A 117 11.77 9.36 -26.27
CA LYS A 117 12.49 8.85 -27.45
C LYS A 117 13.59 9.82 -27.87
N ASP A 118 13.28 11.11 -27.93
CA ASP A 118 14.24 12.16 -28.31
C ASP A 118 15.43 12.22 -27.37
N ILE A 119 15.18 12.25 -26.06
CA ILE A 119 16.24 12.26 -25.04
C ILE A 119 17.03 10.96 -25.09
N THR A 120 16.36 9.82 -25.29
CA THR A 120 17.06 8.53 -25.42
C THR A 120 18.05 8.56 -26.58
N GLN A 121 17.63 9.02 -27.76
CA GLN A 121 18.52 9.11 -28.91
C GLN A 121 19.65 10.13 -28.69
N PHE A 122 19.36 11.27 -28.07
CA PHE A 122 20.36 12.27 -27.72
C PHE A 122 21.45 11.67 -26.80
N ILE A 123 21.06 10.92 -25.77
CA ILE A 123 22.01 10.32 -24.83
C ILE A 123 22.82 9.21 -25.53
N LYS A 124 22.20 8.37 -26.37
CA LYS A 124 22.92 7.35 -27.17
C LYS A 124 23.99 7.99 -28.05
N ASN A 125 23.66 9.04 -28.79
CA ASN A 125 24.62 9.77 -29.62
C ASN A 125 25.79 10.35 -28.80
N ASN A 126 25.55 10.81 -27.56
CA ASN A 126 26.60 11.30 -26.68
C ASN A 126 27.50 10.19 -26.13
N ILE A 127 26.99 8.97 -25.95
CA ILE A 127 27.78 7.79 -25.61
C ILE A 127 28.68 7.41 -26.81
N ASP A 128 28.12 7.37 -28.02
CA ASP A 128 28.86 7.02 -29.25
C ASP A 128 29.97 8.04 -29.57
N ASN A 129 29.67 9.32 -29.38
CA ASN A 129 30.64 10.41 -29.53
C ASN A 129 31.67 10.50 -28.38
N LYS A 130 31.62 9.57 -27.41
CA LYS A 130 32.51 9.51 -26.23
C LYS A 130 32.42 10.74 -25.31
N ASN A 131 31.33 11.50 -25.36
CA ASN A 131 31.04 12.56 -24.40
C ASN A 131 30.65 11.99 -23.02
N ILE A 132 30.10 10.77 -23.00
CA ILE A 132 29.79 10.02 -21.77
C ILE A 132 30.61 8.73 -21.82
N PHE A 133 31.51 8.54 -20.85
CA PHE A 133 32.31 7.31 -20.77
C PHE A 133 31.49 6.16 -20.19
N ILE A 134 31.32 5.09 -20.97
CA ILE A 134 30.75 3.81 -20.55
C ILE A 134 31.71 2.69 -21.01
N PRO A 135 32.19 1.83 -20.10
CA PRO A 135 32.97 0.65 -20.46
C PRO A 135 32.29 -0.23 -21.51
N ASP A 136 33.05 -0.77 -22.46
CA ASP A 136 32.50 -1.49 -23.62
C ASP A 136 31.58 -2.65 -23.23
N TYR A 137 31.93 -3.41 -22.18
CA TYR A 137 31.13 -4.53 -21.68
C TYR A 137 29.78 -4.13 -21.07
N MET A 138 29.53 -2.84 -20.82
CA MET A 138 28.23 -2.33 -20.34
C MET A 138 27.41 -1.64 -21.41
N LYS A 139 27.94 -1.42 -22.62
CA LYS A 139 27.22 -0.68 -23.66
C LYS A 139 25.90 -1.34 -24.02
N GLU A 140 25.89 -2.65 -24.24
CA GLU A 140 24.65 -3.41 -24.51
C GLU A 140 23.66 -3.33 -23.35
N PHE A 141 24.16 -3.42 -22.11
CA PHE A 141 23.32 -3.29 -20.92
C PHE A 141 22.69 -1.89 -20.82
N VAL A 142 23.47 -0.84 -21.05
CA VAL A 142 23.00 0.55 -21.06
C VAL A 142 22.00 0.77 -22.19
N ASP A 143 22.29 0.31 -23.40
CA ASP A 143 21.42 0.45 -24.56
C ASP A 143 20.05 -0.19 -24.35
N TYR A 144 20.02 -1.35 -23.66
CA TYR A 144 18.78 -2.01 -23.28
C TYR A 144 17.96 -1.26 -22.21
N LYS A 145 18.62 -0.50 -21.32
CA LYS A 145 17.99 0.12 -20.15
C LYS A 145 17.65 1.59 -20.31
N ILE A 146 18.35 2.30 -21.19
CA ILE A 146 18.36 3.75 -21.28
C ILE A 146 16.97 4.37 -21.44
N GLU A 147 16.11 3.79 -22.28
CA GLU A 147 14.74 4.30 -22.49
C GLU A 147 13.92 4.25 -21.19
N ARG A 148 14.04 3.14 -20.44
CA ARG A 148 13.38 2.98 -19.14
C ARG A 148 13.94 3.96 -18.10
N TRP A 149 15.25 4.21 -18.12
CA TRP A 149 15.86 5.20 -17.24
C TRP A 149 15.38 6.61 -17.56
N VAL A 150 15.31 6.99 -18.84
CA VAL A 150 14.77 8.30 -19.27
C VAL A 150 13.31 8.45 -18.84
N ASN A 151 12.48 7.42 -19.06
CA ASN A 151 11.09 7.44 -18.61
C ASN A 151 10.98 7.61 -17.09
N ASN A 152 11.79 6.89 -16.31
CA ASN A 152 11.80 7.02 -14.85
C ASN A 152 12.34 8.36 -14.36
N ALA A 153 13.19 9.04 -15.12
CA ALA A 153 13.60 10.41 -14.82
C ALA A 153 12.41 11.38 -14.94
N PHE A 154 11.56 11.24 -15.97
CA PHE A 154 10.30 12.00 -16.04
C PHE A 154 9.37 11.68 -14.87
N GLN A 155 9.22 10.40 -14.52
CA GLN A 155 8.42 10.00 -13.37
C GLN A 155 8.94 10.62 -12.05
N ALA A 156 10.25 10.58 -11.81
CA ALA A 156 10.85 11.23 -10.64
C ALA A 156 10.54 12.73 -10.58
N ARG A 157 10.49 13.41 -11.74
CA ARG A 157 10.13 14.83 -11.82
C ARG A 157 8.69 15.08 -11.41
N ILE A 158 7.75 14.20 -11.77
CA ILE A 158 6.32 14.33 -11.46
C ILE A 158 5.99 13.94 -10.02
N MET A 159 6.65 12.91 -9.48
CA MET A 159 6.39 12.39 -8.12
C MET A 159 6.51 13.48 -7.04
N ARG A 160 5.58 13.49 -6.09
CA ARG A 160 5.51 14.48 -5.01
C ARG A 160 5.83 13.86 -3.65
N GLU A 161 6.45 14.67 -2.79
CA GLU A 161 6.60 14.35 -1.37
C GLU A 161 5.22 14.23 -0.71
N ASP A 162 5.11 13.42 0.35
CA ASP A 162 3.90 13.03 1.07
C ASP A 162 2.89 12.15 0.32
N ASP A 163 2.98 12.09 -1.00
CA ASP A 163 2.16 11.20 -1.84
C ASP A 163 2.92 9.91 -2.18
N HIS A 164 4.20 10.03 -2.55
CA HIS A 164 5.01 8.89 -3.00
C HIS A 164 6.15 8.53 -2.04
N PHE A 165 6.75 9.51 -1.38
CA PHE A 165 7.84 9.34 -0.41
C PHE A 165 7.79 10.42 0.65
N VAL A 166 8.51 10.20 1.75
CA VAL A 166 8.82 11.20 2.77
C VAL A 166 10.33 11.42 2.82
N LEU A 167 10.75 12.66 3.09
CA LEU A 167 12.14 13.00 3.36
C LEU A 167 12.42 12.95 4.87
N ASP A 168 12.89 11.82 5.36
CA ASP A 168 13.24 11.68 6.77
C ASP A 168 14.54 12.44 7.09
N ILE A 169 14.49 13.28 8.13
CA ILE A 169 15.59 14.12 8.63
C ILE A 169 16.26 13.46 9.86
N SER A 170 15.68 12.39 10.41
CA SER A 170 15.93 11.92 11.78
C SER A 170 17.14 10.99 11.95
N LYS A 171 17.58 10.28 10.90
CA LYS A 171 18.74 9.39 11.06
C LYS A 171 20.05 10.16 11.09
N THR A 172 20.53 10.30 12.31
CA THR A 172 21.89 10.74 12.61
C THR A 172 22.78 9.55 12.25
N ASP A 173 23.57 9.69 11.20
CA ASP A 173 24.61 8.71 10.87
C ASP A 173 25.58 8.68 12.06
N GLU A 174 25.50 7.66 12.94
CA GLU A 174 26.34 7.54 14.15
C GLU A 174 27.84 7.62 13.82
N GLN A 175 28.21 7.38 12.57
CA GLN A 175 29.59 7.42 12.09
C GLN A 175 30.02 8.74 11.45
N LYS A 176 29.13 9.71 11.15
CA LYS A 176 29.50 10.86 10.29
C LYS A 176 29.01 12.25 10.69
N ASN A 177 28.26 12.44 11.79
CA ASN A 177 27.85 13.78 12.27
C ASN A 177 27.29 14.71 11.17
N LYS A 178 26.62 14.15 10.15
CA LYS A 178 25.92 14.90 9.10
C LYS A 178 24.50 14.37 8.97
N LYS A 179 23.52 15.24 9.20
CA LYS A 179 22.10 14.95 8.96
C LYS A 179 21.89 14.82 7.46
N GLN A 180 21.80 13.59 6.95
CA GLN A 180 21.48 13.37 5.55
C GLN A 180 20.03 12.92 5.44
N LYS A 181 19.20 13.74 4.78
CA LYS A 181 17.81 13.37 4.56
C LYS A 181 17.75 12.18 3.61
N THR A 182 17.07 11.10 4.01
CA THR A 182 16.93 9.89 3.19
C THR A 182 15.54 9.86 2.58
N ILE A 183 15.43 9.48 1.31
CA ILE A 183 14.14 9.33 0.65
C ILE A 183 13.56 7.98 1.09
N ILE A 184 12.42 8.02 1.78
CA ILE A 184 11.71 6.83 2.26
C ILE A 184 10.49 6.58 1.39
N VAL A 185 10.42 5.40 0.79
CA VAL A 185 9.28 4.97 -0.02
C VAL A 185 8.03 4.87 0.86
N LEU A 186 6.90 5.38 0.40
CA LEU A 186 5.61 5.09 1.02
C LEU A 186 4.96 3.89 0.30
N ASP A 187 4.46 2.94 1.08
CA ASP A 187 3.59 1.89 0.54
C ASP A 187 2.31 2.57 0.00
N LYS A 188 2.03 2.38 -1.31
CA LYS A 188 0.93 3.07 -1.98
C LYS A 188 -0.42 2.78 -1.32
N ASP A 189 -0.60 1.62 -0.71
CA ASP A 189 -1.89 1.14 -0.21
C ASP A 189 -2.12 1.48 1.27
N THR A 190 -1.05 1.70 2.04
CA THR A 190 -1.15 1.93 3.50
C THR A 190 -0.57 3.29 3.93
N GLY A 191 0.27 3.91 3.11
CA GLY A 191 1.01 5.11 3.50
C GLY A 191 2.10 4.83 4.55
N VAL A 192 2.38 3.57 4.87
CA VAL A 192 3.45 3.19 5.80
C VAL A 192 4.81 3.46 5.16
N GLU A 193 5.71 4.03 5.95
CA GLU A 193 7.11 4.26 5.61
C GLU A 193 7.88 2.94 5.45
N GLN A 194 8.37 2.69 4.23
CA GLN A 194 9.10 1.49 3.86
C GLN A 194 10.61 1.72 3.86
N TYR A 195 11.21 1.79 5.06
CA TYR A 195 12.64 2.07 5.27
C TYR A 195 13.62 1.14 4.55
N SER A 196 13.21 -0.10 4.27
CA SER A 196 14.05 -1.11 3.61
C SER A 196 13.74 -1.25 2.12
N THR A 197 12.81 -0.46 1.60
CA THR A 197 12.36 -0.53 0.21
C THR A 197 13.01 0.58 -0.60
N ARG A 198 13.39 0.24 -1.83
CA ARG A 198 14.02 1.18 -2.76
C ARG A 198 13.49 0.99 -4.16
N TRP A 199 13.24 2.10 -4.87
CA TRP A 199 12.90 2.03 -6.28
C TRP A 199 14.09 1.56 -7.13
N SER A 200 13.77 0.86 -8.22
CA SER A 200 14.75 0.29 -9.16
C SER A 200 14.73 0.99 -10.51
N GLN A 201 15.61 0.59 -11.43
CA GLN A 201 15.67 1.11 -12.80
C GLN A 201 15.91 2.63 -12.79
N GLY A 202 16.93 3.09 -12.05
CA GLY A 202 17.30 4.49 -11.96
C GLY A 202 16.33 5.43 -11.22
N LEU A 203 15.10 5.02 -10.89
CA LEU A 203 14.10 5.92 -10.31
C LEU A 203 14.55 6.50 -8.95
N ALA A 204 15.16 5.69 -8.09
CA ALA A 204 15.74 6.16 -6.84
C ALA A 204 16.86 7.17 -7.08
N GLN A 205 17.73 6.92 -8.06
CA GLN A 205 18.81 7.82 -8.46
C GLN A 205 18.27 9.18 -8.92
N PHE A 206 17.22 9.21 -9.74
CA PHE A 206 16.63 10.45 -10.22
C PHE A 206 15.91 11.24 -9.11
N LEU A 207 15.25 10.56 -8.17
CA LEU A 207 14.70 11.22 -6.98
C LEU A 207 15.82 11.79 -6.08
N GLU A 208 16.91 11.05 -5.90
CA GLU A 208 18.10 11.53 -5.19
C GLU A 208 18.64 12.81 -5.85
N LEU A 209 18.73 12.85 -7.19
CA LEU A 209 19.14 14.05 -7.94
C LEU A 209 18.13 15.20 -7.81
N LYS A 210 16.82 14.95 -7.90
CA LYS A 210 15.77 15.95 -7.71
C LYS A 210 15.87 16.67 -6.37
N TYR A 211 16.13 15.91 -5.31
CA TYR A 211 16.23 16.44 -3.94
C TYR A 211 17.67 16.76 -3.50
N ARG A 212 18.61 16.82 -4.46
CA ARG A 212 20.03 17.19 -4.25
C ARG A 212 20.69 16.34 -3.17
N ARG A 213 20.47 15.02 -3.24
CA ARG A 213 21.06 14.01 -2.35
C ARG A 213 22.28 13.38 -3.00
N LYS A 214 23.07 12.70 -2.17
CA LYS A 214 24.21 11.92 -2.66
C LYS A 214 23.66 10.79 -3.51
N LEU A 215 24.12 10.72 -4.76
CA LEU A 215 23.76 9.63 -5.63
C LEU A 215 24.33 8.33 -5.10
N SER A 216 23.49 7.31 -5.02
CA SER A 216 23.91 5.98 -4.62
C SER A 216 23.87 5.02 -5.80
N VAL A 217 24.71 3.98 -5.71
CA VAL A 217 24.89 3.02 -6.79
C VAL A 217 23.57 2.29 -7.08
N GLU A 218 23.27 2.06 -8.35
CA GLU A 218 22.13 1.24 -8.73
C GLU A 218 22.35 -0.20 -8.26
N SER A 219 21.31 -0.81 -7.71
CA SER A 219 21.29 -2.22 -7.35
C SER A 219 20.47 -3.01 -8.37
N LEU A 220 20.94 -4.19 -8.76
CA LEU A 220 20.14 -5.08 -9.59
C LEU A 220 19.28 -6.00 -8.74
N LYS A 221 18.05 -6.22 -9.23
CA LYS A 221 17.09 -7.19 -8.73
C LYS A 221 17.41 -8.55 -9.32
N ALA A 222 18.37 -9.26 -8.75
CA ALA A 222 18.80 -10.57 -9.27
C ALA A 222 17.98 -11.72 -8.70
N VAL A 223 17.42 -11.53 -7.52
CA VAL A 223 16.81 -12.58 -6.71
C VAL A 223 15.51 -12.05 -6.12
N PHE A 224 14.48 -12.88 -6.11
CA PHE A 224 13.19 -12.49 -5.59
C PHE A 224 12.38 -13.66 -5.04
N ILE A 225 11.35 -13.34 -4.28
CA ILE A 225 10.28 -14.25 -3.86
C ILE A 225 8.95 -13.50 -3.93
N SER A 226 7.96 -14.10 -4.58
CA SER A 226 6.60 -13.57 -4.59
C SER A 226 5.86 -13.93 -3.29
N ASN A 227 4.82 -13.18 -2.95
CA ASN A 227 3.91 -13.57 -1.86
C ASN A 227 3.32 -14.96 -2.12
N LYS A 228 2.95 -15.24 -3.38
CA LYS A 228 2.47 -16.55 -3.78
C LYS A 228 3.46 -17.67 -3.43
N ALA A 229 4.70 -17.60 -3.95
CA ALA A 229 5.72 -18.61 -3.68
C ALA A 229 6.06 -18.71 -2.21
N PHE A 230 6.10 -17.58 -1.49
CA PHE A 230 6.35 -17.57 -0.06
C PHE A 230 5.30 -18.38 0.70
N PHE A 231 4.00 -18.11 0.50
CA PHE A 231 2.92 -18.82 1.19
C PHE A 231 2.84 -20.29 0.76
N GLN A 232 3.04 -20.59 -0.53
CA GLN A 232 3.02 -21.96 -1.05
C GLN A 232 4.11 -22.87 -0.46
N ARG A 233 5.21 -22.31 0.08
CA ARG A 233 6.23 -23.11 0.79
C ARG A 233 5.68 -23.80 2.05
N TYR A 234 4.60 -23.28 2.64
CA TYR A 234 4.01 -23.84 3.85
C TYR A 234 2.92 -24.86 3.59
N GLN A 235 2.40 -24.94 2.34
CA GLN A 235 1.44 -25.95 1.88
C GLN A 235 0.31 -26.21 2.90
N HIS A 236 0.25 -27.42 3.49
CA HIS A 236 -0.76 -27.85 4.45
C HIS A 236 -0.62 -27.23 5.86
N CYS A 237 0.44 -26.46 6.10
CA CYS A 237 0.70 -25.74 7.35
C CYS A 237 0.53 -24.23 7.17
N LEU A 238 -0.33 -23.81 6.23
CA LEU A 238 -0.73 -22.43 5.98
C LEU A 238 -2.12 -22.20 6.57
N TYR A 239 -2.21 -21.27 7.51
CA TYR A 239 -3.46 -20.82 8.12
C TYR A 239 -3.56 -19.30 7.97
N GLY A 240 -4.79 -18.78 7.93
CA GLY A 240 -5.05 -17.37 7.78
C GLY A 240 -6.23 -16.94 8.65
N LEU A 241 -6.13 -15.74 9.20
CA LEU A 241 -7.21 -15.07 9.91
C LEU A 241 -7.53 -13.77 9.19
N THR A 242 -8.81 -13.46 9.05
CA THR A 242 -9.28 -12.17 8.54
C THR A 242 -10.73 -11.94 8.97
N GLY A 243 -11.11 -10.68 9.16
CA GLY A 243 -12.50 -10.30 9.36
C GLY A 243 -13.33 -10.32 8.07
N THR A 244 -12.69 -10.30 6.89
CA THR A 244 -13.36 -10.14 5.60
C THR A 244 -12.64 -10.94 4.51
N ILE A 245 -13.21 -12.07 4.09
CA ILE A 245 -12.68 -12.84 2.95
C ILE A 245 -13.22 -12.30 1.61
N GLY A 246 -14.35 -11.59 1.66
CA GLY A 246 -14.99 -10.98 0.50
C GLY A 246 -15.94 -11.92 -0.24
N SER A 247 -16.15 -11.61 -1.52
CA SER A 247 -17.11 -12.30 -2.38
C SER A 247 -16.71 -13.76 -2.67
N GLU A 248 -17.65 -14.54 -3.19
CA GLU A 248 -17.38 -15.91 -3.65
C GLU A 248 -16.24 -15.97 -4.68
N ASN A 249 -16.11 -14.94 -5.53
CA ASN A 249 -15.01 -14.83 -6.49
C ASN A 249 -13.65 -14.68 -5.77
N SER A 250 -13.57 -13.86 -4.72
CA SER A 250 -12.37 -13.72 -3.89
C SER A 250 -12.02 -15.03 -3.17
N GLN A 251 -13.03 -15.72 -2.63
CA GLN A 251 -12.87 -17.04 -1.99
C GLN A 251 -12.36 -18.10 -2.98
N SER A 252 -12.99 -18.21 -4.15
CA SER A 252 -12.58 -19.14 -5.21
C SER A 252 -11.14 -18.87 -5.65
N PHE A 253 -10.77 -17.59 -5.84
CA PHE A 253 -9.41 -17.22 -6.21
C PHE A 253 -8.38 -17.70 -5.17
N LEU A 254 -8.63 -17.45 -3.89
CA LEU A 254 -7.73 -17.86 -2.79
C LEU A 254 -7.66 -19.39 -2.65
N SER A 255 -8.80 -20.07 -2.72
CA SER A 255 -8.87 -21.53 -2.70
C SER A 255 -8.05 -22.14 -3.83
N ASP A 256 -8.17 -21.62 -5.05
CA ASP A 256 -7.41 -22.10 -6.20
C ASP A 256 -5.91 -21.84 -6.06
N LEU A 257 -5.54 -20.64 -5.58
CA LEU A 257 -4.15 -20.20 -5.52
C LEU A 257 -3.34 -20.88 -4.41
N TYR A 258 -3.95 -21.03 -3.22
CA TYR A 258 -3.27 -21.50 -2.01
C TYR A 258 -3.79 -22.86 -1.50
N ARG A 259 -4.82 -23.44 -2.14
CA ARG A 259 -5.45 -24.71 -1.71
C ARG A 259 -5.98 -24.67 -0.28
N VAL A 260 -6.52 -23.52 0.10
CA VAL A 260 -7.09 -23.27 1.44
C VAL A 260 -8.60 -23.48 1.44
N ARG A 261 -9.17 -23.75 2.62
CA ARG A 261 -10.61 -23.80 2.85
C ARG A 261 -11.00 -22.71 3.83
N PHE A 262 -12.26 -22.29 3.77
CA PHE A 262 -12.80 -21.25 4.65
C PHE A 262 -13.70 -21.88 5.71
N ALA A 263 -13.62 -21.33 6.92
CA ALA A 263 -14.52 -21.64 8.02
C ALA A 263 -14.96 -20.32 8.64
N HIS A 264 -16.27 -20.08 8.69
CA HIS A 264 -16.84 -18.91 9.35
C HIS A 264 -17.00 -19.20 10.84
N LEU A 265 -16.26 -18.47 11.67
CA LEU A 265 -16.41 -18.55 13.12
C LEU A 265 -17.58 -17.64 13.55
N PRO A 266 -18.52 -18.12 14.39
CA PRO A 266 -19.60 -17.29 14.89
C PRO A 266 -19.04 -16.16 15.77
N THR A 267 -19.68 -15.00 15.73
CA THR A 267 -19.31 -13.88 16.61
C THR A 267 -19.73 -14.15 18.04
N SER A 268 -18.95 -13.65 19.02
CA SER A 268 -19.31 -13.79 20.44
C SER A 268 -20.61 -13.07 20.82
N LYS A 269 -20.95 -12.00 20.09
CA LYS A 269 -22.19 -11.23 20.22
C LYS A 269 -22.69 -10.87 18.83
N GLU A 270 -24.00 -10.73 18.68
CA GLU A 270 -24.61 -10.30 17.43
C GLU A 270 -24.23 -8.86 17.08
N LYS A 271 -24.05 -8.58 15.79
CA LYS A 271 -23.70 -7.24 15.29
C LYS A 271 -24.96 -6.37 15.21
N CYS A 272 -25.04 -5.32 16.01
CA CYS A 272 -26.17 -4.37 16.02
C CYS A 272 -25.91 -3.15 15.11
N PHE A 273 -25.69 -3.41 13.82
CA PHE A 273 -25.44 -2.37 12.82
C PHE A 273 -26.71 -2.02 12.04
N HIS A 274 -27.00 -0.73 11.90
CA HIS A 274 -28.12 -0.23 11.09
C HIS A 274 -27.63 0.78 10.06
N GLN A 275 -27.86 0.50 8.78
CA GLN A 275 -27.61 1.49 7.74
C GLN A 275 -28.78 2.48 7.69
N ILE A 276 -28.48 3.78 7.78
CA ILE A 276 -29.48 4.84 7.63
C ILE A 276 -29.55 5.31 6.18
N SER A 277 -30.55 6.13 5.85
CA SER A 277 -30.78 6.64 4.49
C SER A 277 -29.51 7.24 3.89
N ASN A 278 -29.19 6.81 2.67
CA ASN A 278 -28.00 7.28 1.98
C ASN A 278 -28.26 8.60 1.24
N HIS A 279 -27.18 9.30 0.89
CA HIS A 279 -27.24 10.52 0.09
C HIS A 279 -26.35 10.40 -1.16
N ILE A 280 -26.79 11.07 -2.22
CA ILE A 280 -26.04 11.19 -3.46
C ILE A 280 -26.05 12.65 -3.90
N SER A 281 -24.90 13.12 -4.35
CA SER A 281 -24.72 14.41 -4.99
C SER A 281 -24.05 14.24 -6.35
N ILE A 282 -24.24 15.22 -7.23
CA ILE A 282 -23.56 15.32 -8.53
C ILE A 282 -22.57 16.49 -8.54
N GLU A 283 -22.87 17.54 -7.77
CA GLU A 283 -22.03 18.72 -7.68
C GLU A 283 -21.10 18.58 -6.46
N TYR A 284 -19.80 18.84 -6.66
CA TYR A 284 -18.78 18.67 -5.62
C TYR A 284 -19.04 19.56 -4.39
N GLY A 285 -19.50 20.79 -4.58
CA GLY A 285 -19.87 21.70 -3.49
C GLY A 285 -21.05 21.18 -2.67
N ASP A 286 -22.13 20.73 -3.32
CA ASP A 286 -23.30 20.16 -2.66
C ASP A 286 -22.94 18.89 -1.88
N TRP A 287 -21.98 18.10 -2.38
CA TRP A 287 -21.48 16.89 -1.73
C TRP A 287 -20.72 17.21 -0.42
N LEU A 288 -19.79 18.17 -0.44
CA LEU A 288 -19.09 18.62 0.77
C LEU A 288 -20.07 19.16 1.81
N ASP A 289 -21.01 19.99 1.38
CA ASP A 289 -22.08 20.54 2.21
C ASP A 289 -22.92 19.45 2.89
N LEU A 290 -23.29 18.41 2.15
CA LEU A 290 -24.07 17.29 2.67
C LEU A 290 -23.29 16.50 3.73
N ILE A 291 -22.01 16.22 3.47
CA ILE A 291 -21.12 15.56 4.43
C ILE A 291 -21.04 16.37 5.72
N ALA A 292 -20.79 17.69 5.62
CA ALA A 292 -20.69 18.55 6.79
C ALA A 292 -22.01 18.62 7.57
N LYS A 293 -23.14 18.81 6.89
CA LYS A 293 -24.48 18.89 7.52
C LYS A 293 -24.85 17.62 8.27
N GLU A 294 -24.69 16.45 7.65
CA GLU A 294 -24.98 15.19 8.32
C GLU A 294 -23.99 14.88 9.43
N SER A 295 -22.70 15.18 9.25
CA SER A 295 -21.69 15.02 10.31
C SER A 295 -22.03 15.85 11.54
N ILE A 296 -22.39 17.13 11.37
CA ILE A 296 -22.78 18.02 12.46
C ILE A 296 -24.06 17.53 13.16
N LYS A 297 -25.05 17.06 12.38
CA LYS A 297 -26.31 16.54 12.93
C LYS A 297 -26.09 15.30 13.78
N GLN A 298 -25.25 14.37 13.33
CA GLN A 298 -24.93 13.13 14.07
C GLN A 298 -24.01 13.41 15.27
N ALA A 299 -23.06 14.33 15.12
CA ALA A 299 -22.15 14.78 16.19
C ALA A 299 -22.89 15.34 17.42
N LYS A 300 -24.14 15.81 17.27
CA LYS A 300 -24.98 16.27 18.39
C LYS A 300 -25.29 15.19 19.43
N THR A 301 -25.21 13.91 19.09
CA THR A 301 -25.56 12.82 20.02
C THR A 301 -24.47 11.76 20.16
N ARG A 302 -23.58 11.62 19.17
CA ARG A 302 -22.62 10.52 19.05
C ARG A 302 -21.38 10.92 18.24
N PRO A 303 -20.24 10.19 18.32
CA PRO A 303 -19.10 10.43 17.46
C PRO A 303 -19.36 10.02 16.01
N VAL A 304 -18.70 10.71 15.08
CA VAL A 304 -18.81 10.47 13.63
C VAL A 304 -17.45 10.14 13.05
N LEU A 305 -17.35 9.03 12.32
CA LEU A 305 -16.19 8.66 11.53
C LEU A 305 -16.50 8.85 10.04
N ILE A 306 -15.79 9.76 9.38
CA ILE A 306 -15.88 10.06 7.96
C ILE A 306 -14.70 9.39 7.27
N ILE A 307 -14.97 8.45 6.37
CA ILE A 307 -13.94 7.71 5.63
C ILE A 307 -13.92 8.21 4.19
N CYS A 308 -12.75 8.73 3.81
CA CYS A 308 -12.47 9.37 2.54
C CYS A 308 -11.58 8.48 1.66
N GLU A 309 -11.67 8.66 0.34
CA GLU A 309 -10.85 7.94 -0.61
C GLU A 309 -9.38 8.37 -0.58
N ASN A 310 -9.14 9.68 -0.46
CA ASN A 310 -7.80 10.27 -0.57
C ASN A 310 -7.60 11.44 0.41
N VAL A 311 -6.32 11.82 0.60
CA VAL A 311 -5.92 12.88 1.54
C VAL A 311 -6.48 14.24 1.15
N GLU A 312 -6.56 14.56 -0.15
CA GLU A 312 -7.13 15.82 -0.64
C GLU A 312 -8.59 16.00 -0.19
N THR A 313 -9.39 14.93 -0.30
CA THR A 313 -10.78 14.89 0.17
C THR A 313 -10.87 15.13 1.68
N THR A 314 -9.96 14.55 2.47
CA THR A 314 -9.95 14.77 3.93
C THR A 314 -9.74 16.26 4.28
N GLU A 315 -8.88 16.96 3.53
CA GLU A 315 -8.63 18.39 3.74
C GLU A 315 -9.81 19.25 3.31
N ASN A 316 -10.45 18.90 2.19
CA ASN A 316 -11.62 19.61 1.70
C ASN A 316 -12.81 19.50 2.66
N ILE A 317 -13.05 18.31 3.22
CA ILE A 317 -14.10 18.09 4.22
C ILE A 317 -13.76 18.82 5.53
N TRP A 318 -12.48 18.78 5.96
CA TRP A 318 -12.05 19.53 7.14
C TRP A 318 -12.32 21.02 6.99
N ASN A 319 -11.93 21.62 5.86
CA ASN A 319 -12.19 23.03 5.56
C ASN A 319 -13.69 23.36 5.55
N GLU A 320 -14.52 22.46 5.02
CA GLU A 320 -15.98 22.63 5.04
C GLU A 320 -16.55 22.61 6.48
N LEU A 321 -16.09 21.68 7.33
CA LEU A 321 -16.52 21.61 8.73
C LEU A 321 -16.13 22.88 9.50
N ILE A 322 -14.92 23.40 9.28
CA ILE A 322 -14.49 24.67 9.89
C ILE A 322 -15.34 25.85 9.39
N ARG A 323 -15.66 25.91 8.09
CA ARG A 323 -16.58 26.93 7.54
C ARG A 323 -17.97 26.87 8.18
N ASN A 324 -18.45 25.67 8.51
CA ASN A 324 -19.70 25.45 9.23
C ASN A 324 -19.57 25.60 10.77
N SER A 325 -18.51 26.27 11.25
CA SER A 325 -18.29 26.61 12.66
C SER A 325 -18.10 25.40 13.61
N VAL A 326 -17.63 24.27 13.09
CA VAL A 326 -17.20 23.14 13.94
C VAL A 326 -15.86 23.49 14.60
N PRO A 327 -15.72 23.37 15.93
CA PRO A 327 -14.47 23.69 16.61
C PRO A 327 -13.32 22.77 16.15
N PRO A 328 -12.13 23.31 15.79
CA PRO A 328 -11.03 22.47 15.30
C PRO A 328 -10.60 21.35 16.26
N HIS A 329 -10.70 21.57 17.57
CA HIS A 329 -10.28 20.60 18.60
C HIS A 329 -11.22 19.39 18.75
N THR A 330 -12.40 19.42 18.13
CA THR A 330 -13.31 18.26 18.08
C THR A 330 -13.11 17.42 16.82
N ILE A 331 -12.22 17.84 15.92
CA ILE A 331 -11.95 17.15 14.66
C ILE A 331 -10.56 16.52 14.71
N GLU A 332 -10.49 15.21 14.58
CA GLU A 332 -9.23 14.48 14.43
C GLU A 332 -9.07 13.99 12.99
N LYS A 333 -7.83 14.07 12.45
CA LYS A 333 -7.53 13.65 11.07
C LYS A 333 -6.50 12.53 11.08
N TYR A 334 -6.84 11.43 10.41
CA TYR A 334 -5.95 10.29 10.18
C TYR A 334 -5.70 10.14 8.69
N ARG A 335 -4.52 10.54 8.23
CA ARG A 335 -4.21 10.56 6.80
C ARG A 335 -3.48 9.29 6.38
N ARG A 336 -2.62 8.73 7.24
CA ARG A 336 -1.75 7.58 6.96
C ARG A 336 -1.63 6.65 8.17
N ASP A 337 -1.28 5.39 7.92
CA ASP A 337 -0.89 4.44 8.97
C ASP A 337 0.42 4.89 9.63
N GLY A 338 0.40 5.05 10.95
CA GLY A 338 1.55 5.55 11.72
C GLY A 338 1.57 7.06 11.95
N ASP A 339 0.50 7.81 11.64
CA ASP A 339 0.27 9.16 12.19
C ASP A 339 0.16 9.08 13.74
N ASN A 340 1.30 8.92 14.41
CA ASN A 340 1.46 8.56 15.84
C ASN A 340 1.81 9.77 16.73
N VAL A 341 1.22 10.94 16.49
CA VAL A 341 1.49 12.12 17.33
C VAL A 341 0.38 12.33 18.35
N GLU A 342 0.10 11.31 19.17
CA GLU A 342 -0.98 11.27 20.17
C GLU A 342 -2.31 10.77 19.62
N ASP A 343 -2.40 9.44 19.43
CA ASP A 343 -3.64 8.78 19.05
C ASP A 343 -4.67 8.94 20.19
N ARG A 344 -5.39 10.07 20.19
CA ARG A 344 -6.34 10.49 21.22
C ARG A 344 -7.29 9.36 21.54
N PHE A 345 -7.71 8.62 20.51
CA PHE A 345 -8.65 7.53 20.63
C PHE A 345 -8.06 6.19 21.07
N ALA A 346 -6.73 6.01 20.97
CA ALA A 346 -6.05 4.87 21.59
C ALA A 346 -5.98 5.00 23.12
N LYS A 347 -5.96 6.24 23.64
CA LYS A 347 -5.86 6.53 25.09
C LYS A 347 -7.20 6.88 25.73
N LYS A 348 -8.15 7.44 24.98
CA LYS A 348 -9.45 7.90 25.47
C LYS A 348 -10.56 7.49 24.49
N PRO A 349 -11.72 7.00 24.97
CA PRO A 349 -12.81 6.67 24.06
C PRO A 349 -13.34 7.91 23.33
N ALA A 350 -13.84 7.70 22.11
CA ALA A 350 -14.56 8.71 21.36
C ALA A 350 -15.90 9.04 22.02
N THR A 351 -16.22 10.33 22.07
CA THR A 351 -17.38 10.86 22.79
C THR A 351 -18.28 11.66 21.86
N LYS A 352 -19.46 12.03 22.37
CA LYS A 352 -20.39 12.91 21.64
C LYS A 352 -19.68 14.21 21.23
N GLY A 353 -19.85 14.60 19.96
CA GLY A 353 -19.27 15.81 19.39
C GLY A 353 -17.95 15.56 18.65
N ASP A 354 -17.31 14.41 18.85
CA ASP A 354 -16.07 14.08 18.15
C ASP A 354 -16.35 13.73 16.68
N ILE A 355 -15.60 14.35 15.77
CA ILE A 355 -15.62 14.07 14.34
C ILE A 355 -14.24 13.57 13.94
N ILE A 356 -14.19 12.41 13.32
CA ILE A 356 -12.95 11.73 12.93
C ILE A 356 -12.95 11.65 11.41
N ILE A 357 -11.94 12.23 10.77
CA ILE A 357 -11.79 12.18 9.31
C ILE A 357 -10.61 11.26 9.02
N ALA A 358 -10.87 10.16 8.35
CA ALA A 358 -9.86 9.17 8.00
C ALA A 358 -9.82 8.96 6.49
N THR A 359 -8.66 8.67 5.93
CA THR A 359 -8.61 7.96 4.65
C THR A 359 -8.87 6.47 4.88
N ASN A 360 -9.15 5.68 3.84
CA ASN A 360 -9.17 4.22 3.95
C ASN A 360 -7.87 3.62 4.56
N LYS A 361 -6.78 4.40 4.50
CA LYS A 361 -5.42 4.04 4.91
C LYS A 361 -5.02 4.65 6.24
N GLY A 362 -5.81 5.59 6.78
CA GLY A 362 -5.51 6.28 8.03
C GLY A 362 -6.34 5.68 9.15
N GLY A 363 -5.71 5.34 10.28
CA GLY A 363 -6.40 4.73 11.43
C GLY A 363 -6.75 3.26 11.21
N ARG A 364 -6.11 2.56 10.27
CA ARG A 364 -6.15 1.09 10.20
C ARG A 364 -5.40 0.55 11.42
N GLY A 365 -5.93 -0.49 12.06
CA GLY A 365 -5.39 -1.00 13.33
C GLY A 365 -5.76 -0.23 14.60
N THR A 366 -6.16 1.06 14.53
CA THR A 366 -6.66 1.79 15.72
C THR A 366 -8.11 1.38 16.00
N ASP A 367 -8.36 0.80 17.17
CA ASP A 367 -9.72 0.51 17.66
C ASP A 367 -10.29 1.77 18.31
N ILE A 368 -11.24 2.42 17.64
CA ILE A 368 -11.91 3.60 18.17
C ILE A 368 -12.99 3.12 19.14
N HIS A 369 -12.62 3.02 20.41
CA HIS A 369 -13.56 2.68 21.47
C HIS A 369 -14.55 3.82 21.72
N VAL A 370 -15.81 3.47 21.99
CA VAL A 370 -16.85 4.43 22.39
C VAL A 370 -17.27 4.19 23.83
N ASP A 371 -17.62 5.26 24.54
CA ASP A 371 -18.11 5.18 25.92
C ASP A 371 -19.53 4.57 25.97
N GLU A 372 -19.92 4.02 27.13
CA GLU A 372 -21.20 3.33 27.32
C GLU A 372 -22.41 4.25 27.07
N LYS A 373 -22.27 5.53 27.42
CA LYS A 373 -23.26 6.57 27.12
C LYS A 373 -23.43 6.80 25.62
N VAL A 374 -22.41 6.61 24.80
CA VAL A 374 -22.51 6.75 23.34
C VAL A 374 -23.28 5.56 22.76
N ASN A 375 -23.04 4.36 23.29
CA ASN A 375 -23.77 3.15 22.88
C ASN A 375 -25.28 3.25 23.10
N SER A 376 -25.73 3.89 24.19
CA SER A 376 -27.16 4.11 24.43
C SER A 376 -27.81 5.12 23.45
N HIS A 377 -27.01 5.87 22.69
CA HIS A 377 -27.46 6.85 21.69
C HIS A 377 -27.21 6.37 20.24
N GLY A 378 -27.18 5.06 20.01
CA GLY A 378 -27.01 4.49 18.67
C GLY A 378 -25.55 4.24 18.26
N GLY A 379 -24.60 4.39 19.19
CA GLY A 379 -23.18 4.12 19.00
C GLY A 379 -22.50 5.03 17.97
N MET A 380 -21.31 4.66 17.50
CA MET A 380 -20.57 5.44 16.51
C MET A 380 -21.28 5.43 15.15
N HIS A 381 -21.32 6.60 14.49
CA HIS A 381 -21.83 6.73 13.14
C HIS A 381 -20.69 6.77 12.12
N VAL A 382 -20.78 5.97 11.06
CA VAL A 382 -19.78 5.91 9.98
C VAL A 382 -20.36 6.49 8.70
N ILE A 383 -19.63 7.41 8.07
CA ILE A 383 -19.96 8.00 6.77
C ILE A 383 -18.92 7.56 5.76
N LEU A 384 -19.35 6.84 4.72
CA LEU A 384 -18.52 6.58 3.55
C LEU A 384 -18.76 7.66 2.50
N THR A 385 -17.71 8.40 2.14
CA THR A 385 -17.83 9.49 1.15
C THR A 385 -17.65 9.00 -0.30
N TYR A 386 -17.23 7.75 -0.47
CA TYR A 386 -16.98 7.11 -1.76
C TYR A 386 -17.48 5.66 -1.69
N LEU A 387 -17.66 5.04 -2.86
CA LEU A 387 -17.93 3.60 -2.93
C LEU A 387 -16.59 2.85 -2.99
N PRO A 388 -16.27 2.01 -1.99
CA PRO A 388 -15.03 1.24 -1.99
C PRO A 388 -14.91 0.32 -3.20
N GLU A 389 -13.68 0.01 -3.63
CA GLU A 389 -13.41 -0.80 -4.83
C GLU A 389 -13.91 -2.24 -4.74
N ASN A 390 -14.10 -2.77 -3.53
CA ASN A 390 -14.61 -4.11 -3.30
C ASN A 390 -15.38 -4.21 -1.99
N VAL A 391 -16.16 -5.30 -1.86
CA VAL A 391 -16.99 -5.60 -0.68
C VAL A 391 -16.17 -5.67 0.61
N ARG A 392 -14.92 -6.17 0.57
CA ARG A 392 -14.10 -6.31 1.79
C ARG A 392 -13.79 -4.95 2.40
N ILE A 393 -13.38 -3.98 1.59
CA ILE A 393 -13.06 -2.63 2.08
C ILE A 393 -14.33 -1.94 2.64
N GLU A 394 -15.49 -2.16 2.01
CA GLU A 394 -16.78 -1.71 2.54
C GLU A 394 -17.07 -2.33 3.92
N GLU A 395 -16.97 -3.65 4.04
CA GLU A 395 -17.21 -4.37 5.29
C GLU A 395 -16.22 -3.95 6.39
N GLN A 396 -14.95 -3.73 6.05
CA GLN A 396 -13.94 -3.22 6.97
C GLN A 396 -14.25 -1.81 7.44
N SER A 397 -14.76 -0.96 6.54
CA SER A 397 -15.13 0.42 6.84
C SER A 397 -16.32 0.49 7.80
N PHE A 398 -17.42 -0.19 7.48
CA PHE A 398 -18.58 -0.25 8.40
C PHE A 398 -18.29 -1.10 9.64
N GLY A 399 -17.36 -2.05 9.56
CA GLY A 399 -16.85 -2.83 10.68
C GLY A 399 -16.04 -2.03 11.69
N ARG A 400 -15.78 -0.73 11.45
CA ARG A 400 -15.24 0.19 12.45
C ARG A 400 -16.27 0.55 13.53
N THR A 401 -17.57 0.39 13.26
CA THR A 401 -18.64 0.56 14.25
C THR A 401 -19.33 -0.76 14.60
N ALA A 402 -20.23 -0.74 15.60
CA ALA A 402 -21.01 -1.88 16.06
C ALA A 402 -20.18 -3.12 16.47
N ARG A 403 -19.01 -2.91 17.06
CA ARG A 403 -18.12 -3.98 17.55
C ARG A 403 -18.64 -4.57 18.87
N ASN A 404 -18.45 -5.88 19.07
CA ASN A 404 -18.78 -6.57 20.33
C ASN A 404 -20.23 -6.35 20.83
N GLY A 405 -21.21 -6.28 19.92
CA GLY A 405 -22.62 -6.06 20.24
C GLY A 405 -22.99 -4.60 20.55
N ALA A 406 -22.07 -3.66 20.36
CA ALA A 406 -22.39 -2.23 20.39
C ALA A 406 -23.39 -1.88 19.29
N GLN A 407 -24.22 -0.88 19.55
CA GLN A 407 -25.00 -0.25 18.49
C GLN A 407 -24.05 0.52 17.56
N GLY A 408 -24.44 0.67 16.30
CA GLY A 408 -23.70 1.47 15.36
C GLY A 408 -24.52 1.71 14.11
N THR A 409 -24.19 2.78 13.40
CA THR A 409 -24.88 3.08 12.14
C THR A 409 -23.90 3.48 11.06
N GLY A 410 -24.28 3.23 9.81
CA GLY A 410 -23.51 3.63 8.64
C GLY A 410 -24.39 4.35 7.63
N GLN A 411 -23.78 5.20 6.81
CA GLN A 411 -24.43 5.78 5.63
C GLN A 411 -23.41 6.04 4.53
N TYR A 412 -23.90 6.06 3.30
CA TYR A 412 -23.16 6.58 2.16
C TYR A 412 -23.55 8.03 1.89
N ILE A 413 -22.54 8.85 1.57
CA ILE A 413 -22.74 10.16 0.95
C ILE A 413 -21.83 10.21 -0.27
N LEU A 414 -22.36 9.82 -1.44
CA LEU A 414 -21.56 9.64 -2.65
C LEU A 414 -21.63 10.85 -3.58
N LEU A 415 -20.52 11.10 -4.27
CA LEU A 415 -20.49 11.93 -5.46
C LEU A 415 -20.59 11.03 -6.69
N VAL A 416 -21.60 11.23 -7.54
CA VAL A 416 -21.78 10.47 -8.78
C VAL A 416 -21.61 11.35 -10.00
N GLU A 417 -21.11 10.75 -11.08
CA GLU A 417 -20.92 11.48 -12.33
C GLU A 417 -22.25 11.91 -12.96
N LYS A 418 -22.23 13.15 -13.46
CA LYS A 418 -23.38 13.84 -14.04
C LYS A 418 -23.94 13.18 -15.30
N SER A 419 -23.06 12.55 -16.09
CA SER A 419 -23.38 11.82 -17.32
C SER A 419 -24.17 10.52 -17.08
N THR A 420 -24.06 9.92 -15.90
CA THR A 420 -24.45 8.53 -15.67
C THR A 420 -25.97 8.31 -15.57
N TYR A 421 -26.73 9.35 -15.21
CA TYR A 421 -28.13 9.19 -14.80
C TYR A 421 -29.14 10.04 -15.60
N GLU A 422 -28.72 10.63 -16.71
CA GLU A 422 -29.55 11.50 -17.56
C GLU A 422 -30.29 12.62 -16.79
N LEU A 423 -29.72 13.05 -15.66
CA LEU A 423 -30.33 14.07 -14.79
C LEU A 423 -30.11 15.49 -15.32
N ASN A 424 -29.35 15.64 -16.41
CA ASN A 424 -28.87 16.92 -16.95
C ASN A 424 -29.97 17.87 -17.42
N GLN A 425 -31.14 17.33 -17.76
CA GLN A 425 -32.25 18.12 -18.28
C GLN A 425 -33.14 18.71 -17.17
N LEU A 426 -32.92 18.34 -15.90
CA LEU A 426 -33.75 18.77 -14.78
C LEU A 426 -33.18 20.02 -14.09
N PRO A 427 -34.03 20.98 -13.65
CA PRO A 427 -33.64 22.08 -12.77
C PRO A 427 -32.97 21.59 -11.47
N HIS A 428 -32.10 22.40 -10.87
CA HIS A 428 -31.30 22.01 -9.69
C HIS A 428 -32.14 21.48 -8.51
N SER A 429 -33.26 22.14 -8.18
CA SER A 429 -34.16 21.70 -7.11
C SER A 429 -34.83 20.33 -7.38
N GLN A 430 -35.27 20.09 -8.61
CA GLN A 430 -35.88 18.83 -9.02
C GLN A 430 -34.84 17.69 -9.08
N ARG A 431 -33.60 18.00 -9.51
CA ARG A 431 -32.48 17.05 -9.45
C ARG A 431 -32.24 16.58 -8.02
N LYS A 432 -32.16 17.50 -7.07
CA LYS A 432 -31.89 17.18 -5.66
C LYS A 432 -32.95 16.26 -5.06
N MET A 433 -34.23 16.58 -5.26
CA MET A 433 -35.34 15.75 -4.77
C MET A 433 -35.34 14.34 -5.38
N LYS A 434 -35.05 14.24 -6.68
CA LYS A 434 -34.97 12.95 -7.37
C LYS A 434 -33.78 12.12 -6.89
N LEU A 435 -32.63 12.74 -6.64
CA LEU A 435 -31.44 12.08 -6.08
C LEU A 435 -31.68 11.55 -4.67
N GLU A 436 -32.36 12.32 -3.81
CA GLU A 436 -32.72 11.85 -2.47
C GLU A 436 -33.60 10.60 -2.53
N THR A 437 -34.58 10.57 -3.44
CA THR A 437 -35.51 9.45 -3.61
C THR A 437 -34.87 8.21 -4.24
N LEU A 438 -33.90 8.39 -5.14
CA LEU A 438 -33.25 7.31 -5.88
C LEU A 438 -31.90 6.89 -5.31
N SER A 439 -31.46 7.48 -4.20
CA SER A 439 -30.15 7.29 -3.58
C SER A 439 -29.81 5.81 -3.39
N ASP A 440 -30.68 5.05 -2.73
CA ASP A 440 -30.46 3.63 -2.46
C ASP A 440 -30.42 2.79 -3.75
N VAL A 441 -31.30 3.07 -4.71
CA VAL A 441 -31.33 2.37 -6.01
C VAL A 441 -30.05 2.60 -6.81
N ILE A 442 -29.55 3.84 -6.80
CA ILE A 442 -28.31 4.19 -7.48
C ILE A 442 -27.12 3.51 -6.81
N ILE A 443 -27.05 3.52 -5.48
CA ILE A 443 -25.95 2.85 -4.74
C ILE A 443 -25.93 1.36 -5.02
N GLU A 444 -27.08 0.68 -5.02
CA GLU A 444 -27.13 -0.75 -5.34
C GLU A 444 -26.68 -1.04 -6.79
N ARG A 445 -27.03 -0.16 -7.74
CA ARG A 445 -26.51 -0.26 -9.12
C ARG A 445 -24.99 -0.10 -9.18
N GLU A 446 -24.44 0.88 -8.46
CA GLU A 446 -23.00 1.10 -8.40
C GLU A 446 -22.27 -0.06 -7.71
N LYS A 447 -22.86 -0.67 -6.68
CA LYS A 447 -22.33 -1.89 -6.04
C LYS A 447 -22.25 -3.06 -7.03
N ILE A 448 -23.29 -3.30 -7.83
CA ILE A 448 -23.26 -4.35 -8.87
C ILE A 448 -22.17 -4.07 -9.90
N SER A 449 -22.04 -2.81 -10.34
CA SER A 449 -20.99 -2.40 -11.27
C SER A 449 -19.59 -2.65 -10.69
N ARG A 450 -19.37 -2.27 -9.43
CA ARG A 450 -18.15 -2.54 -8.68
C ARG A 450 -17.85 -4.03 -8.59
N ASP A 451 -18.83 -4.85 -8.19
CA ASP A 451 -18.62 -6.29 -7.98
C ASP A 451 -18.25 -7.01 -9.29
N ASN A 452 -18.83 -6.59 -10.41
CA ASN A 452 -18.46 -7.07 -11.74
C ASN A 452 -17.04 -6.63 -12.13
N LYS A 453 -16.64 -5.38 -11.84
CA LYS A 453 -15.27 -4.90 -12.08
C LYS A 453 -14.26 -5.67 -11.25
N GLU A 454 -14.56 -5.93 -9.97
CA GLU A 454 -13.68 -6.70 -9.08
C GLU A 454 -13.55 -8.15 -9.54
N ALA A 455 -14.65 -8.79 -9.98
CA ALA A 455 -14.62 -10.13 -10.56
C ALA A 455 -13.73 -10.19 -11.82
N ALA A 456 -13.87 -9.21 -12.72
CA ALA A 456 -13.02 -9.09 -13.90
C ALA A 456 -11.54 -8.90 -13.53
N ARG A 457 -11.25 -8.03 -12.55
CA ARG A 457 -9.89 -7.80 -12.03
C ARG A 457 -9.27 -9.07 -11.48
N LEU A 458 -10.01 -9.84 -10.67
CA LEU A 458 -9.54 -11.11 -10.11
C LEU A 458 -9.28 -12.16 -11.21
N SER A 459 -10.14 -12.21 -12.23
CA SER A 459 -9.94 -13.08 -13.39
C SER A 459 -8.67 -12.69 -14.16
N GLU A 460 -8.45 -11.40 -14.41
CA GLU A 460 -7.22 -10.93 -15.06
C GLU A 460 -5.98 -11.21 -14.21
N LEU A 461 -6.05 -10.97 -12.91
CA LEU A 461 -4.97 -11.26 -11.97
C LEU A 461 -4.57 -12.75 -12.06
N LYS A 462 -5.56 -13.65 -12.09
CA LYS A 462 -5.33 -15.09 -12.21
C LYS A 462 -4.74 -15.47 -13.57
N GLN A 463 -5.30 -14.96 -14.67
CA GLN A 463 -4.94 -15.38 -16.03
C GLN A 463 -3.64 -14.75 -16.55
N LYS A 464 -3.27 -13.54 -16.09
CA LYS A 464 -2.07 -12.85 -16.58
C LYS A 464 -1.00 -12.76 -15.52
N ASN A 465 -1.29 -12.12 -14.38
CA ASN A 465 -0.27 -11.78 -13.40
C ASN A 465 0.26 -13.02 -12.68
N ILE A 466 -0.62 -13.92 -12.22
CA ILE A 466 -0.19 -15.15 -11.54
C ILE A 466 0.57 -16.06 -12.50
N LEU A 467 0.14 -16.22 -13.75
CA LEU A 467 0.88 -17.00 -14.76
C LEU A 467 2.25 -16.38 -15.06
N HIS A 468 2.33 -15.06 -15.18
CA HIS A 468 3.62 -14.38 -15.36
C HIS A 468 4.57 -14.66 -14.18
N LEU A 469 4.07 -14.58 -12.95
CA LEU A 469 4.85 -14.91 -11.75
C LEU A 469 5.32 -16.37 -11.75
N GLU A 470 4.50 -17.32 -12.21
CA GLU A 470 4.89 -18.72 -12.36
C GLU A 470 6.07 -18.89 -13.32
N VAL A 471 6.02 -18.20 -14.46
CA VAL A 471 7.10 -18.23 -15.45
C VAL A 471 8.38 -17.62 -14.86
N GLU A 472 8.27 -16.47 -14.18
CA GLU A 472 9.43 -15.84 -13.53
C GLU A 472 10.06 -16.77 -12.48
N GLU A 473 9.24 -17.44 -11.66
CA GLU A 473 9.70 -18.41 -10.65
C GLU A 473 10.35 -19.64 -11.26
N GLU A 474 9.81 -20.16 -12.37
CA GLU A 474 10.41 -21.27 -13.12
C GLU A 474 11.77 -20.86 -13.71
N LEU A 475 11.87 -19.66 -14.29
CA LEU A 475 13.12 -19.12 -14.81
C LEU A 475 14.16 -18.92 -13.69
N LEU A 476 13.75 -18.41 -12.53
CA LEU A 476 14.63 -18.28 -11.36
C LEU A 476 15.13 -19.65 -10.90
N THR A 477 14.27 -20.67 -10.91
CA THR A 477 14.64 -22.05 -10.58
C THR A 477 15.68 -22.61 -11.56
N LYS A 478 15.45 -22.44 -12.87
CA LYS A 478 16.42 -22.83 -13.92
C LYS A 478 17.75 -22.08 -13.75
N PHE A 479 17.71 -20.80 -13.41
CA PHE A 479 18.90 -20.00 -13.13
C PHE A 479 19.66 -20.51 -11.90
N LYS A 480 18.96 -20.85 -10.81
CA LYS A 480 19.56 -21.47 -9.62
C LYS A 480 20.28 -22.77 -9.98
N ASP A 481 19.64 -23.63 -10.78
CA ASP A 481 20.24 -24.89 -11.22
C ASP A 481 21.46 -24.67 -12.12
N PHE A 482 21.39 -23.71 -13.04
CA PHE A 482 22.53 -23.30 -13.86
C PHE A 482 23.69 -22.82 -12.99
N LYS A 483 23.45 -21.89 -12.06
CA LYS A 483 24.45 -21.39 -11.10
C LYS A 483 25.08 -22.55 -10.33
N ARG A 484 24.28 -23.49 -9.81
CA ARG A 484 24.78 -24.67 -9.10
C ARG A 484 25.67 -25.56 -9.98
N LYS A 485 25.31 -25.77 -11.25
CA LYS A 485 26.13 -26.52 -12.23
C LYS A 485 27.45 -25.80 -12.52
N VAL A 486 27.42 -24.49 -12.75
CA VAL A 486 28.61 -23.67 -13.00
C VAL A 486 29.53 -23.67 -11.79
N SER A 487 29.01 -23.41 -10.59
CA SER A 487 29.81 -23.43 -9.35
C SER A 487 30.47 -24.79 -9.12
N LYS A 488 29.75 -25.91 -9.34
CA LYS A 488 30.35 -27.25 -9.25
C LYS A 488 31.47 -27.47 -10.27
N ASN A 489 31.36 -26.91 -11.47
CA ASN A 489 32.38 -27.04 -12.50
C ASN A 489 33.59 -26.12 -12.25
N ILE A 490 33.37 -24.90 -11.74
CA ILE A 490 34.46 -24.00 -11.34
C ILE A 490 35.24 -24.60 -10.17
N VAL A 491 34.57 -25.18 -9.18
CA VAL A 491 35.23 -25.89 -8.06
C VAL A 491 35.94 -27.18 -8.51
N LYS A 492 35.65 -27.71 -9.70
CA LYS A 492 36.41 -28.81 -10.31
C LYS A 492 37.60 -28.33 -11.14
N LEU A 493 37.60 -27.07 -11.57
CA LEU A 493 38.65 -26.44 -12.38
C LEU A 493 39.71 -25.75 -11.50
N LEU A 494 39.30 -25.25 -10.34
CA LEU A 494 40.16 -24.83 -9.23
C LEU A 494 40.55 -26.04 -8.40
#